data_AF-A0A0K1E7S4-F1
#
_entry.id   AF-A0A0K1E7S4-F1
#
_cell.length_a   1.000
_cell.length_b   1.000
_cell.length_c   1.000
_cell.angle_alpha   90.00
_cell.angle_beta   90.00
_cell.angle_gamma   90.00
#
_symmetry.space_group_name_H-M   'P 1'
#
loop_
_entity.id
_entity.type
_entity.pdbx_description
1 polymer ?
#
loop_
_entity_poly.entity_id
_entity_poly.type
_entity_poly.pdbx_seq_one_letter_code
_entity_poly.pdbx_strand_id
1 'polypeptide(L)'
;MPRSLVMRLSTLALVILLATGCDTSVKENVEPSATSSSSPASTPSVAEPPPPPPADLNISDLQAALRCAPGAKSGPCRVLAKMASCATWNASVPSGDGRWLGRASVVEADKTSEVFVGLRLRSVPLSDVGPGQLPIRLALVELPKSEEAAYGNAERAIRAYERGDIPPRASPTLDYLKRREEWPDAPVVRTQGGQILAIHQGGAYFCEGPKRTVLAVQLPDTGRSSGTGTYAELWATTW
;
A
#
# COMPACT_ATOMS: atom_id res chain seq x y z
N MET A 1 -5.25 2.79 54.68
CA MET A 1 -6.30 1.76 54.77
C MET A 1 -6.04 0.72 53.67
N PRO A 2 -5.66 -0.53 54.01
CA PRO A 2 -5.40 -1.59 53.04
C PRO A 2 -6.61 -2.54 52.91
N ARG A 3 -6.89 -3.04 51.69
CA ARG A 3 -7.74 -4.20 51.29
C ARG A 3 -8.18 -3.97 49.83
N SER A 4 -8.14 -4.88 48.87
CA SER A 4 -7.89 -6.32 48.86
C SER A 4 -7.45 -6.75 47.44
N LEU A 5 -6.54 -7.72 47.41
CA LEU A 5 -6.19 -8.52 46.23
C LEU A 5 -7.35 -9.48 45.93
N VAL A 6 -7.82 -9.59 44.68
CA VAL A 6 -8.68 -10.70 44.24
C VAL A 6 -8.02 -11.38 43.05
N MET A 7 -7.41 -12.51 43.34
CA MET A 7 -6.85 -13.49 42.41
C MET A 7 -8.00 -14.43 42.02
N ARG A 8 -8.30 -14.57 40.72
CA ARG A 8 -9.14 -15.65 40.21
C ARG A 8 -8.31 -16.54 39.29
N LEU A 9 -7.86 -17.65 39.87
CA LEU A 9 -7.50 -18.89 39.17
C LEU A 9 -8.80 -19.55 38.69
N SER A 10 -8.84 -19.97 37.42
CA SER A 10 -9.67 -21.10 37.00
C SER A 10 -8.93 -21.93 35.96
N THR A 11 -8.93 -23.23 36.25
CA THR A 11 -8.15 -24.34 35.73
C THR A 11 -8.98 -25.25 34.80
N LEU A 12 -8.29 -25.93 33.86
CA LEU A 12 -8.61 -27.23 33.23
C LEU A 12 -9.88 -27.31 32.32
N ALA A 13 -10.03 -28.15 31.28
CA ALA A 13 -9.39 -29.37 30.77
C ALA A 13 -9.65 -29.47 29.23
N LEU A 14 -8.71 -29.95 28.38
CA LEU A 14 -8.56 -31.31 27.82
C LEU A 14 -9.81 -31.92 27.11
N VAL A 15 -9.69 -32.30 25.83
CA VAL A 15 -9.90 -33.66 25.26
C VAL A 15 -9.79 -33.65 23.72
N ILE A 16 -9.09 -34.68 23.22
CA ILE A 16 -8.71 -35.05 21.85
C ILE A 16 -9.82 -35.89 21.21
N LEU A 17 -9.99 -35.88 19.87
CA LEU A 17 -10.43 -37.06 19.11
C LEU A 17 -10.03 -36.99 17.63
N LEU A 18 -9.28 -38.01 17.20
CA LEU A 18 -8.94 -38.36 15.82
C LEU A 18 -10.14 -39.05 15.13
N ALA A 19 -10.28 -38.87 13.82
CA ALA A 19 -10.97 -39.83 12.96
C ALA A 19 -10.37 -39.82 11.54
N THR A 20 -9.60 -40.87 11.25
CA THR A 20 -9.25 -41.38 9.92
C THR A 20 -10.37 -42.27 9.39
N GLY A 21 -10.68 -42.22 8.09
CA GLY A 21 -11.56 -43.19 7.45
C GLY A 21 -11.61 -43.02 5.93
N CYS A 22 -10.83 -43.83 5.21
CA CYS A 22 -11.04 -44.15 3.80
C CYS A 22 -12.23 -45.10 3.68
N ASP A 23 -13.07 -44.95 2.65
CA ASP A 23 -13.61 -46.13 1.97
C ASP A 23 -13.95 -45.84 0.51
N THR A 24 -13.65 -46.83 -0.32
CA THR A 24 -13.68 -46.81 -1.78
C THR A 24 -14.79 -47.77 -2.19
N SER A 25 -15.72 -47.34 -3.04
CA SER A 25 -16.60 -48.30 -3.72
C SER A 25 -16.88 -47.89 -5.14
N VAL A 26 -16.27 -48.66 -6.04
CA VAL A 26 -16.48 -48.72 -7.48
C VAL A 26 -17.83 -49.40 -7.73
N LYS A 27 -18.67 -48.78 -8.57
CA LYS A 27 -19.67 -49.50 -9.36
C LYS A 27 -19.62 -49.02 -10.80
N GLU A 28 -19.05 -49.89 -11.61
CA GLU A 28 -19.15 -49.99 -13.06
C GLU A 28 -20.61 -50.30 -13.45
N ASN A 29 -21.17 -49.63 -14.45
CA ASN A 29 -21.39 -50.21 -15.78
C ASN A 29 -22.43 -49.40 -16.60
N VAL A 30 -22.32 -49.57 -17.93
CA VAL A 30 -23.25 -49.28 -19.03
C VAL A 30 -23.01 -47.97 -19.82
N GLU A 31 -22.16 -48.12 -20.85
CA GLU A 31 -22.34 -47.47 -22.17
C GLU A 31 -23.43 -48.24 -22.97
N PRO A 32 -24.12 -47.63 -23.95
CA PRO A 32 -23.51 -47.45 -25.28
C PRO A 32 -23.92 -46.19 -26.09
N SER A 33 -22.94 -45.73 -26.87
CA SER A 33 -23.01 -45.24 -28.27
C SER A 33 -23.77 -43.98 -28.70
N ALA A 34 -22.94 -43.07 -29.24
CA ALA A 34 -23.09 -42.28 -30.47
C ALA A 34 -23.91 -40.97 -30.42
N THR A 35 -23.23 -39.84 -30.58
CA THR A 35 -23.20 -39.07 -31.85
C THR A 35 -22.07 -38.05 -31.78
N SER A 36 -21.09 -38.18 -32.67
CA SER A 36 -20.02 -37.21 -32.90
C SER A 36 -20.61 -35.95 -33.50
N SER A 37 -20.78 -34.90 -32.69
CA SER A 37 -20.87 -33.53 -33.17
C SER A 37 -19.51 -32.88 -32.91
N SER A 38 -18.68 -32.84 -33.94
CA SER A 38 -17.45 -32.06 -33.96
C SER A 38 -17.80 -30.58 -33.77
N SER A 39 -17.80 -30.12 -32.53
CA SER A 39 -17.69 -28.70 -32.22
C SER A 39 -16.41 -28.17 -32.89
N PRO A 40 -16.47 -27.03 -33.59
CA PRO A 40 -15.29 -26.44 -34.18
C PRO A 40 -14.26 -26.21 -33.06
N ALA A 41 -13.04 -26.68 -33.30
CA ALA A 41 -11.91 -26.46 -32.44
C ALA A 41 -11.87 -24.98 -32.05
N SER A 42 -12.02 -24.70 -30.77
CA SER A 42 -11.78 -23.37 -30.23
C SER A 42 -10.35 -23.03 -30.57
N THR A 43 -10.17 -22.12 -31.52
CA THR A 43 -8.88 -21.52 -31.84
C THR A 43 -8.25 -21.13 -30.50
N PRO A 44 -6.99 -21.51 -30.21
CA PRO A 44 -6.32 -21.00 -29.02
C PRO A 44 -6.37 -19.49 -29.13
N SER A 45 -7.19 -18.87 -28.27
CA SER A 45 -7.21 -17.43 -28.12
C SER A 45 -5.82 -17.07 -27.66
N VAL A 46 -5.00 -16.60 -28.59
CA VAL A 46 -3.69 -16.03 -28.29
C VAL A 46 -4.01 -14.85 -27.38
N ALA A 47 -3.87 -15.06 -26.07
CA ALA A 47 -4.07 -14.03 -25.09
C ALA A 47 -3.19 -12.85 -25.53
N GLU A 48 -3.82 -11.70 -25.72
CA GLU A 48 -3.13 -10.47 -26.10
C GLU A 48 -1.97 -10.25 -25.10
N PRO A 49 -0.73 -10.01 -25.58
CA PRO A 49 0.39 -9.83 -24.69
C PRO A 49 0.11 -8.65 -23.75
N PRO A 50 0.47 -8.75 -22.46
CA PRO A 50 0.21 -7.68 -21.51
C PRO A 50 0.85 -6.37 -21.99
N PRO A 51 0.20 -5.21 -21.75
CA PRO A 51 0.73 -3.94 -22.17
C PRO A 51 2.12 -3.71 -21.55
N PRO A 52 3.03 -3.01 -22.25
CA PRO A 52 4.35 -2.73 -21.72
C PRO A 52 4.24 -1.95 -20.40
N PRO A 53 5.14 -2.20 -19.42
CA PRO A 53 5.16 -1.45 -18.18
C PRO A 53 5.25 0.07 -18.42
N PRO A 54 4.50 0.89 -17.66
CA PRO A 54 4.61 2.33 -17.73
C PRO A 54 6.01 2.83 -17.41
N ALA A 55 6.35 4.01 -17.92
CA ALA A 55 7.59 4.69 -17.55
C ALA A 55 7.61 5.08 -16.07
N ASP A 56 8.81 5.20 -15.52
CA ASP A 56 9.03 5.74 -14.18
C ASP A 56 8.67 7.21 -14.08
N LEU A 57 8.54 7.69 -12.84
CA LEU A 57 8.43 9.11 -12.58
C LEU A 57 9.66 9.86 -13.11
N ASN A 58 9.45 10.91 -13.92
CA ASN A 58 10.55 11.78 -14.36
C ASN A 58 10.95 12.73 -13.22
N ILE A 59 11.91 12.28 -12.41
CA ILE A 59 12.36 13.00 -11.21
C ILE A 59 13.11 14.28 -11.59
N SER A 60 13.91 14.27 -12.66
CA SER A 60 14.67 15.45 -13.09
C SER A 60 13.75 16.60 -13.52
N ASP A 61 12.68 16.29 -14.25
CA ASP A 61 11.71 17.30 -14.69
C ASP A 61 10.98 17.91 -13.48
N LEU A 62 10.59 17.09 -12.50
CA LEU A 62 9.97 17.58 -11.28
C LEU A 62 10.93 18.42 -10.42
N GLN A 63 12.19 18.01 -10.32
CA GLN A 63 13.21 18.80 -9.62
C GLN A 63 13.45 20.15 -10.29
N ALA A 64 13.45 20.20 -11.63
CA ALA A 64 13.55 21.44 -12.39
C ALA A 64 12.31 22.32 -12.19
N ALA A 65 11.10 21.75 -12.27
CA ALA A 65 9.84 22.47 -12.07
C ALA A 65 9.75 23.10 -10.67
N LEU A 66 10.16 22.36 -9.64
CA LEU A 66 10.21 22.84 -8.25
C LEU A 66 11.44 23.70 -7.92
N ARG A 67 12.34 23.92 -8.89
CA ARG A 67 13.60 24.67 -8.71
C ARG A 67 14.42 24.14 -7.53
N CYS A 68 14.55 22.83 -7.43
CA CYS A 68 15.22 22.18 -6.32
C CYS A 68 16.70 22.55 -6.25
N ALA A 69 17.12 23.09 -5.10
CA ALA A 69 18.53 23.32 -4.83
C ALA A 69 19.28 21.98 -4.64
N PRO A 70 20.54 21.86 -5.07
CA PRO A 70 21.36 20.69 -4.81
C PRO A 70 21.45 20.41 -3.31
N GLY A 71 21.14 19.18 -2.89
CA GLY A 71 21.23 18.78 -1.48
C GLY A 71 20.11 19.30 -0.57
N ALA A 72 18.95 19.69 -1.12
CA ALA A 72 17.79 20.10 -0.34
C ALA A 72 17.42 19.08 0.76
N LYS A 73 17.31 19.55 2.02
CA LYS A 73 17.09 18.71 3.21
C LYS A 73 15.65 18.75 3.74
N SER A 74 14.76 19.48 3.10
CA SER A 74 13.35 19.63 3.48
C SER A 74 12.44 19.71 2.27
N GLY A 75 11.12 19.63 2.53
CA GLY A 75 10.11 19.85 1.51
C GLY A 75 10.05 18.79 0.40
N PRO A 76 9.42 19.12 -0.75
CA PRO A 76 9.24 18.18 -1.85
C PRO A 76 10.57 17.79 -2.51
N CYS A 77 11.54 18.71 -2.56
CA CYS A 77 12.87 18.47 -3.12
C CYS A 77 13.66 17.41 -2.37
N ARG A 78 13.49 17.30 -1.04
CA ARG A 78 14.09 16.22 -0.25
C ARG A 78 13.55 14.86 -0.66
N VAL A 79 12.23 14.77 -0.86
CA VAL A 79 11.57 13.52 -1.28
C VAL A 79 12.05 13.13 -2.67
N LEU A 80 12.09 14.06 -3.61
CA LEU A 80 12.60 13.81 -4.96
C LEU A 80 14.07 13.39 -4.97
N ALA A 81 14.92 14.01 -4.15
CA ALA A 81 16.30 13.58 -4.00
C ALA A 81 16.42 12.14 -3.50
N LYS A 82 15.55 11.72 -2.57
CA LYS A 82 15.49 10.33 -2.10
C LYS A 82 14.92 9.38 -3.16
N MET A 83 13.93 9.82 -3.93
CA MET A 83 13.37 9.02 -5.03
C MET A 83 14.38 8.79 -6.15
N ALA A 84 15.29 9.74 -6.40
CA ALA A 84 16.30 9.60 -7.45
C ALA A 84 17.24 8.40 -7.22
N SER A 85 17.34 7.93 -5.98
CA SER A 85 18.19 6.80 -5.57
C SER A 85 17.42 5.73 -4.79
N CYS A 86 16.09 5.67 -4.91
CA CYS A 86 15.29 4.73 -4.15
C CYS A 86 15.39 3.32 -4.73
N ALA A 87 15.21 2.32 -3.87
CA ALA A 87 15.16 0.92 -4.27
C ALA A 87 13.76 0.53 -4.74
N THR A 88 13.68 -0.54 -5.53
CA THR A 88 12.42 -1.21 -5.85
C THR A 88 11.71 -1.62 -4.56
N TRP A 89 10.50 -1.10 -4.34
CA TRP A 89 9.71 -1.46 -3.18
C TRP A 89 9.05 -2.82 -3.38
N ASN A 90 9.32 -3.76 -2.47
CA ASN A 90 8.58 -5.02 -2.42
C ASN A 90 7.26 -4.83 -1.65
N ALA A 91 6.28 -4.21 -2.32
CA ALA A 91 4.96 -3.96 -1.78
C ALA A 91 4.19 -5.27 -1.58
N SER A 92 4.40 -5.89 -0.42
CA SER A 92 3.72 -7.10 0.03
C SER A 92 3.27 -6.91 1.47
N VAL A 93 2.11 -7.47 1.79
CA VAL A 93 1.57 -7.54 3.15
C VAL A 93 1.21 -9.00 3.44
N PRO A 94 1.76 -9.63 4.49
CA PRO A 94 1.53 -11.05 4.75
C PRO A 94 0.06 -11.40 4.99
N SER A 95 -0.69 -10.49 5.62
CA SER A 95 -2.13 -10.65 5.88
C SER A 95 -2.77 -9.29 6.16
N GLY A 96 -4.01 -9.10 5.69
CA GLY A 96 -4.79 -7.90 5.96
C GLY A 96 -4.23 -6.65 5.25
N ASP A 97 -4.16 -5.55 6.00
CA ASP A 97 -3.76 -4.24 5.50
C ASP A 97 -2.42 -3.82 6.14
N GLY A 98 -1.46 -3.46 5.30
CA GLY A 98 -0.29 -2.68 5.70
C GLY A 98 -0.65 -1.21 5.79
N ARG A 99 -0.15 -0.52 6.81
CA ARG A 99 -0.35 0.92 6.97
C ARG A 99 0.98 1.63 7.19
N TRP A 100 1.09 2.84 6.66
CA TRP A 100 2.20 3.73 6.88
C TRP A 100 1.67 5.12 7.26
N LEU A 101 2.46 5.86 8.03
CA LEU A 101 2.19 7.23 8.43
C LEU A 101 3.41 8.08 8.04
N GLY A 102 3.17 9.26 7.50
CA GLY A 102 4.26 10.11 7.01
C GLY A 102 3.95 11.59 7.03
N ARG A 103 5.00 12.37 6.71
CA ARG A 103 4.87 13.79 6.36
C ARG A 103 4.80 13.91 4.85
N ALA A 104 4.01 14.85 4.37
CA ALA A 104 3.99 15.22 2.98
C ALA A 104 4.09 16.73 2.80
N SER A 105 4.72 17.13 1.71
CA SER A 105 4.64 18.49 1.17
C SER A 105 3.64 18.48 0.02
N VAL A 106 2.57 19.24 0.17
CA VAL A 106 1.60 19.49 -0.90
C VAL A 106 1.98 20.79 -1.59
N VAL A 107 2.27 20.70 -2.87
CA VAL A 107 2.60 21.85 -3.73
C VAL A 107 1.39 22.15 -4.60
N GLU A 108 0.84 23.34 -4.43
CA GLU A 108 -0.26 23.88 -5.22
C GLU A 108 0.13 25.25 -5.76
N ALA A 109 0.39 25.31 -7.07
CA ALA A 109 0.97 26.49 -7.73
C ALA A 109 2.25 26.94 -7.00
N ASP A 110 2.26 28.14 -6.43
CA ASP A 110 3.42 28.71 -5.73
C ASP A 110 3.41 28.47 -4.21
N LYS A 111 2.45 27.68 -3.70
CA LYS A 111 2.32 27.40 -2.27
C LYS A 111 2.74 25.97 -1.96
N THR A 112 3.60 25.83 -0.95
CA THR A 112 3.92 24.54 -0.35
C THR A 112 3.35 24.50 1.05
N SER A 113 2.54 23.49 1.36
CA SER A 113 2.03 23.24 2.70
C SER A 113 2.54 21.89 3.21
N GLU A 114 2.75 21.78 4.52
CA GLU A 114 3.05 20.51 5.16
C GLU A 114 1.78 19.89 5.72
N VAL A 115 1.58 18.62 5.43
CA VAL A 115 0.44 17.83 5.90
C VAL A 115 0.92 16.46 6.38
N PHE A 116 0.05 15.75 7.09
CA PHE A 116 0.28 14.35 7.45
C PHE A 116 -0.51 13.45 6.53
N VAL A 117 0.10 12.35 6.10
CA VAL A 117 -0.53 11.40 5.19
C VAL A 117 -0.48 9.98 5.75
N GLY A 118 -1.51 9.22 5.45
CA GLY A 118 -1.57 7.78 5.65
C GLY A 118 -1.48 7.07 4.31
N LEU A 119 -0.74 5.96 4.26
CA LEU A 119 -0.75 5.03 3.15
C LEU A 119 -1.33 3.71 3.63
N ARG A 120 -2.22 3.14 2.83
CA ARG A 120 -2.69 1.77 3.00
C ARG A 120 -2.26 0.92 1.82
N LEU A 121 -1.79 -0.29 2.12
CA LEU A 121 -1.57 -1.36 1.17
C LEU A 121 -2.47 -2.52 1.58
N ARG A 122 -3.34 -2.96 0.67
CA ARG A 122 -4.23 -4.10 0.88
C ARG A 122 -3.94 -5.18 -0.14
N SER A 123 -3.81 -6.43 0.30
CA SER A 123 -3.75 -7.57 -0.62
C SER A 123 -5.12 -7.80 -1.27
N VAL A 124 -5.14 -8.10 -2.56
CA VAL A 124 -6.37 -8.47 -3.28
C VAL A 124 -6.26 -9.86 -3.92
N PRO A 125 -7.38 -10.60 -4.03
CA PRO A 125 -7.39 -11.89 -4.73
C PRO A 125 -6.97 -11.74 -6.20
N LEU A 126 -6.32 -12.76 -6.76
CA LEU A 126 -5.88 -12.76 -8.16
C LEU A 126 -7.02 -12.61 -9.18
N SER A 127 -8.25 -12.95 -8.80
CA SER A 127 -9.45 -12.71 -9.64
C SER A 127 -9.73 -11.24 -9.90
N ASP A 128 -9.26 -10.35 -9.02
CA ASP A 128 -9.54 -8.92 -9.05
C ASP A 128 -8.35 -8.10 -9.60
N VAL A 129 -7.36 -8.81 -10.16
CA VAL A 129 -6.10 -8.26 -10.68
C VAL A 129 -6.17 -8.25 -12.20
N GLY A 130 -6.16 -7.05 -12.78
CA GLY A 130 -6.10 -6.91 -14.23
C GLY A 130 -4.73 -7.31 -14.80
N PRO A 131 -4.63 -7.54 -16.12
CA PRO A 131 -3.34 -7.84 -16.77
C PRO A 131 -2.26 -6.82 -16.43
N GLY A 132 -1.08 -7.29 -16.00
CA GLY A 132 0.06 -6.46 -15.63
C GLY A 132 -0.03 -5.78 -14.26
N GLN A 133 -1.17 -5.89 -13.55
CA GLN A 133 -1.35 -5.34 -12.21
C GLN A 133 -0.72 -6.25 -11.14
N LEU A 134 -0.35 -5.66 -10.01
CA LEU A 134 0.09 -6.41 -8.82
C LEU A 134 -1.13 -6.83 -7.98
N PRO A 135 -1.04 -7.93 -7.21
CA PRO A 135 -2.13 -8.41 -6.34
C PRO A 135 -2.31 -7.58 -5.05
N ILE A 136 -2.19 -6.26 -5.19
CA ILE A 136 -2.30 -5.29 -4.11
C ILE A 136 -3.03 -4.04 -4.59
N ARG A 137 -3.64 -3.32 -3.65
CA ARG A 137 -4.18 -1.97 -3.85
C ARG A 137 -3.45 -1.00 -2.94
N LEU A 138 -3.19 0.20 -3.43
CA LEU A 138 -2.58 1.27 -2.66
C LEU A 138 -3.53 2.46 -2.57
N ALA A 139 -3.56 3.10 -1.41
CA ALA A 139 -4.29 4.34 -1.18
C ALA A 139 -3.43 5.30 -0.35
N LEU A 140 -3.20 6.50 -0.86
CA LEU A 140 -2.57 7.60 -0.13
C LEU A 140 -3.64 8.62 0.23
N VAL A 141 -3.73 9.00 1.51
CA VAL A 141 -4.73 9.94 2.01
C VAL A 141 -4.09 10.97 2.93
N GLU A 142 -4.58 12.20 2.87
CA GLU A 142 -4.29 13.21 3.89
C GLU A 142 -5.06 12.89 5.18
N LEU A 143 -4.40 13.08 6.33
CA LEU A 143 -5.07 13.13 7.62
C LEU A 143 -5.80 14.47 7.74
N PRO A 144 -7.13 14.47 7.84
CA PRO A 144 -7.88 15.72 7.88
C PRO A 144 -7.60 16.48 9.18
N LYS A 145 -7.44 17.80 9.08
CA LYS A 145 -7.24 18.68 10.25
C LYS A 145 -8.43 18.69 11.21
N SER A 146 -9.63 18.34 10.72
CA SER A 146 -10.84 18.20 11.55
C SER A 146 -10.74 17.06 12.56
N GLU A 147 -9.87 16.08 12.33
CA GLU A 147 -9.56 15.01 13.28
C GLU A 147 -8.46 15.48 14.23
N GLU A 148 -8.76 16.50 15.03
CA GLU A 148 -7.77 17.26 15.82
C GLU A 148 -6.86 16.37 16.67
N ALA A 149 -7.43 15.34 17.31
CA ALA A 149 -6.67 14.40 18.12
C ALA A 149 -5.69 13.57 17.26
N ALA A 150 -6.12 13.08 16.10
CA ALA A 150 -5.26 12.30 15.21
C ALA A 150 -4.18 13.19 14.57
N TYR A 151 -4.58 14.36 14.06
CA TYR A 151 -3.69 15.31 13.39
C TYR A 151 -2.66 15.89 14.36
N GLY A 152 -3.08 16.40 15.52
CA GLY A 152 -2.21 17.02 16.52
C GLY A 152 -1.19 16.06 17.13
N ASN A 153 -1.43 14.74 17.06
CA ASN A 153 -0.51 13.72 17.57
C ASN A 153 0.36 13.07 16.48
N ALA A 154 0.11 13.35 15.20
CA ALA A 154 0.78 12.67 14.09
C ALA A 154 2.28 12.93 14.07
N GLU A 155 2.69 14.18 14.27
CA GLU A 155 4.11 14.58 14.31
C GLU A 155 4.89 13.80 15.38
N ARG A 156 4.30 13.61 16.56
CA ARG A 156 4.93 12.87 17.65
C ARG A 156 5.14 11.40 17.28
N ALA A 157 4.16 10.78 16.62
CA ALA A 157 4.27 9.40 16.16
C ALA A 157 5.33 9.26 15.05
N ILE A 158 5.34 10.19 14.09
CA ILE A 158 6.33 10.20 13.00
C ILE A 158 7.75 10.35 13.54
N ARG A 159 7.99 11.29 14.47
CA ARG A 159 9.31 11.48 15.08
C ARG A 159 9.81 10.23 15.83
N ALA A 160 8.91 9.43 16.39
CA ALA A 160 9.29 8.15 17.00
C ALA A 160 9.83 7.19 15.92
N TYR A 161 9.10 7.01 14.82
CA TYR A 161 9.53 6.17 13.71
C TYR A 161 10.84 6.64 13.05
N GLU A 162 11.05 7.95 12.90
CA GLU A 162 12.28 8.52 12.34
C GLU A 162 13.54 8.12 13.12
N ARG A 163 13.39 7.99 14.45
CA ARG A 163 14.45 7.54 15.37
C ARG A 163 14.57 6.01 15.47
N GLY A 164 13.61 5.27 14.92
CA GLY A 164 13.52 3.81 15.08
C GLY A 164 12.87 3.39 16.40
N ASP A 165 12.16 4.29 17.07
CA ASP A 165 11.41 4.01 18.29
C ASP A 165 10.03 3.41 17.96
N ILE A 166 9.44 2.68 18.91
CA ILE A 166 8.03 2.28 18.85
C ILE A 166 7.18 3.47 19.34
N PRO A 167 6.23 4.00 18.55
CA PRO A 167 5.37 5.08 19.01
C PRO A 167 4.47 4.62 20.17
N PRO A 168 3.89 5.57 20.92
CA PRO A 168 2.96 5.23 21.99
C PRO A 168 1.81 4.34 21.50
N ARG A 169 1.56 3.21 22.17
CA ARG A 169 0.51 2.24 21.80
C ARG A 169 -0.89 2.87 21.69
N ALA A 170 -1.17 3.90 22.49
CA ALA A 170 -2.43 4.65 22.49
C ALA A 170 -2.34 5.94 21.65
N SER A 171 -1.58 5.93 20.55
CA SER A 171 -1.48 7.09 19.66
C SER A 171 -2.81 7.32 18.94
N PRO A 172 -3.49 8.47 19.15
CA PRO A 172 -4.76 8.76 18.49
C PRO A 172 -4.64 8.73 16.96
N THR A 173 -3.47 9.07 16.43
CA THR A 173 -3.18 9.01 14.99
C THR A 173 -3.20 7.58 14.47
N LEU A 174 -2.58 6.64 15.19
CA LEU A 174 -2.55 5.24 14.76
C LEU A 174 -3.92 4.59 14.91
N ASP A 175 -4.64 4.93 15.98
CA ASP A 175 -6.02 4.49 16.19
C ASP A 175 -6.96 5.01 15.10
N TYR A 176 -6.81 6.27 14.69
CA TYR A 176 -7.56 6.85 13.58
C TYR A 176 -7.28 6.11 12.27
N LEU A 177 -6.00 5.93 11.91
CA LEU A 177 -5.62 5.18 10.72
C LEU A 177 -6.15 3.74 10.78
N LYS A 178 -6.17 3.14 11.98
CA LYS A 178 -6.65 1.78 12.20
C LYS A 178 -8.15 1.64 11.92
N ARG A 179 -8.94 2.61 12.40
CA ARG A 179 -10.40 2.63 12.31
C ARG A 179 -10.94 3.21 11.01
N ARG A 180 -10.11 3.89 10.21
CA ARG A 180 -10.53 4.44 8.92
C ARG A 180 -10.92 3.31 7.97
N GLU A 181 -12.18 3.33 7.54
CA GLU A 181 -12.77 2.34 6.62
C GLU A 181 -12.65 2.79 5.15
N GLU A 182 -12.80 4.09 4.89
CA GLU A 182 -12.78 4.65 3.54
C GLU A 182 -11.36 4.98 3.06
N TRP A 183 -10.96 4.30 1.99
CA TRP A 183 -9.67 4.49 1.33
C TRP A 183 -9.88 4.52 -0.20
N PRO A 184 -9.29 5.48 -0.91
CA PRO A 184 -9.33 5.55 -2.37
C PRO A 184 -8.34 4.54 -2.97
N ASP A 185 -8.63 3.25 -2.79
CA ASP A 185 -7.79 2.15 -3.26
C ASP A 185 -7.66 2.16 -4.79
N ALA A 186 -6.42 2.25 -5.27
CA ALA A 186 -6.09 2.19 -6.68
C ALA A 186 -5.43 0.85 -7.05
N PRO A 187 -5.70 0.29 -8.25
CA PRO A 187 -4.87 -0.76 -8.81
C PRO A 187 -3.45 -0.26 -9.00
N VAL A 188 -2.48 -1.15 -8.90
CA VAL A 188 -1.08 -0.77 -9.07
C VAL A 188 -0.38 -1.65 -10.09
N VAL A 189 0.62 -1.08 -10.75
CA VAL A 189 1.48 -1.79 -11.72
C VAL A 189 2.94 -1.50 -11.40
N ARG A 190 3.83 -2.38 -11.85
CA ARG A 190 5.27 -2.11 -11.81
C ARG A 190 5.63 -1.22 -13.01
N THR A 191 6.44 -0.20 -12.79
CA THR A 191 7.01 0.63 -13.86
C THR A 191 8.32 0.01 -14.38
N GLN A 192 8.86 0.55 -15.48
CA GLN A 192 10.06 0.02 -16.14
C GLN A 192 11.30 -0.04 -15.25
N GLY A 193 11.55 0.98 -14.42
CA GLY A 193 12.68 1.04 -13.48
C GLY A 193 12.36 0.51 -12.08
N GLY A 194 11.20 -0.13 -11.89
CA GLY A 194 10.86 -0.87 -10.67
C GLY A 194 10.09 -0.09 -9.61
N GLN A 195 9.73 1.17 -9.88
CA GLN A 195 8.74 1.87 -9.06
C GLN A 195 7.38 1.19 -9.14
N ILE A 196 6.50 1.51 -8.20
CA ILE A 196 5.11 1.09 -8.23
C ILE A 196 4.26 2.30 -8.58
N LEU A 197 3.46 2.17 -9.63
CA LEU A 197 2.49 3.18 -10.03
C LEU A 197 1.10 2.74 -9.59
N ALA A 198 0.47 3.51 -8.70
CA ALA A 198 -0.95 3.44 -8.44
C ALA A 198 -1.72 4.20 -9.52
N ILE A 199 -2.63 3.49 -10.17
CA ILE A 199 -3.45 3.98 -11.29
C ILE A 199 -4.70 4.66 -10.71
N HIS A 200 -4.56 5.92 -10.35
CA HIS A 200 -5.66 6.84 -10.11
C HIS A 200 -5.45 8.11 -10.95
N GLN A 201 -6.35 9.09 -10.84
CA GLN A 201 -6.23 10.40 -11.49
C GLN A 201 -4.85 11.04 -11.21
N GLY A 202 -4.07 11.30 -12.26
CA GLY A 202 -2.69 11.82 -12.26
C GLY A 202 -1.57 10.80 -11.95
N GLY A 203 -1.91 9.74 -11.21
CA GLY A 203 -1.02 8.66 -10.79
C GLY A 203 -0.19 8.98 -9.54
N ALA A 204 0.08 7.94 -8.74
CA ALA A 204 1.02 8.02 -7.62
C ALA A 204 2.13 6.99 -7.74
N TYR A 205 3.36 7.44 -7.58
CA TYR A 205 4.57 6.65 -7.74
C TYR A 205 5.18 6.37 -6.37
N PHE A 206 5.55 5.12 -6.13
CA PHE A 206 6.08 4.64 -4.86
C PHE A 206 7.38 3.87 -5.07
N CYS A 207 8.30 4.07 -4.13
CA CYS A 207 9.52 3.26 -4.05
C CYS A 207 10.07 3.23 -2.61
N GLU A 208 11.05 2.36 -2.38
CA GLU A 208 11.61 2.14 -1.04
C GLU A 208 12.78 3.10 -0.81
N GLY A 209 12.62 3.98 0.17
CA GLY A 209 13.64 4.92 0.61
C GLY A 209 14.56 4.34 1.71
N PRO A 210 15.48 5.17 2.23
CA PRO A 210 16.36 4.80 3.33
C PRO A 210 15.60 4.33 4.57
N LYS A 211 16.20 3.45 5.38
CA LYS A 211 15.55 2.89 6.59
C LYS A 211 14.18 2.24 6.32
N ARG A 212 13.97 1.70 5.12
CA ARG A 212 12.72 1.04 4.68
C ARG A 212 11.49 1.95 4.74
N THR A 213 11.68 3.26 4.58
CA THR A 213 10.56 4.20 4.36
C THR A 213 9.94 3.94 3.00
N VAL A 214 8.66 4.27 2.84
CA VAL A 214 8.04 4.38 1.52
C VAL A 214 8.08 5.85 1.12
N LEU A 215 8.64 6.13 -0.07
CA LEU A 215 8.56 7.43 -0.70
C LEU A 215 7.37 7.42 -1.64
N ALA A 216 6.60 8.50 -1.66
CA ALA A 216 5.45 8.63 -2.54
C ALA A 216 5.43 10.00 -3.23
N VAL A 217 5.14 10.02 -4.52
CA VAL A 217 4.80 11.23 -5.27
C VAL A 217 3.48 11.02 -5.97
N GLN A 218 2.47 11.79 -5.56
CA GLN A 218 1.15 11.81 -6.17
C GLN A 218 1.00 13.09 -7.00
N LEU A 219 0.75 12.92 -8.29
CA LEU A 219 0.55 14.03 -9.20
C LEU A 219 -0.95 14.22 -9.48
N PRO A 220 -1.42 15.45 -9.73
CA PRO A 220 -2.77 15.67 -10.24
C PRO A 220 -2.85 15.35 -11.73
N ASP A 221 -4.07 15.19 -12.27
CA ASP A 221 -4.30 14.89 -13.69
C ASP A 221 -3.61 15.86 -14.66
N THR A 222 -3.56 17.14 -14.32
CA THR A 222 -3.13 18.22 -15.21
C THR A 222 -1.75 18.81 -14.87
N GLY A 223 -1.07 18.33 -13.83
CA GLY A 223 0.07 19.04 -13.22
C GLY A 223 1.43 18.35 -13.33
N ARG A 224 1.61 17.39 -14.25
CA ARG A 224 2.90 16.68 -14.40
C ARG A 224 4.10 17.62 -14.66
N SER A 225 3.88 18.78 -15.27
CA SER A 225 4.93 19.73 -15.63
C SER A 225 5.12 20.90 -14.67
N SER A 226 4.17 21.16 -13.76
CA SER A 226 4.20 22.33 -12.87
C SER A 226 4.86 22.06 -11.52
N GLY A 227 5.28 20.82 -11.23
CA GLY A 227 5.72 20.41 -9.91
C GLY A 227 4.57 20.34 -8.88
N THR A 228 3.33 20.61 -9.27
CA THR A 228 2.15 20.45 -8.43
C THR A 228 1.98 18.98 -8.04
N GLY A 229 1.74 18.72 -6.77
CA GLY A 229 1.55 17.35 -6.29
C GLY A 229 1.83 17.20 -4.80
N THR A 230 1.67 15.96 -4.32
CA THR A 230 1.96 15.57 -2.95
C THR A 230 3.24 14.74 -2.93
N TYR A 231 4.20 15.17 -2.13
CA TYR A 231 5.52 14.56 -2.01
C TYR A 231 5.69 14.07 -0.58
N ALA A 232 5.71 12.76 -0.37
CA ALA A 232 5.64 12.17 0.95
C ALA A 232 6.79 11.20 1.25
N GLU A 233 7.11 11.12 2.54
CA GLU A 233 7.96 10.10 3.12
C GLU A 233 7.20 9.47 4.28
N LEU A 234 7.03 8.15 4.23
CA LEU A 234 6.19 7.40 5.15
C LEU A 234 6.93 6.25 5.82
N TRP A 235 6.60 6.00 7.08
CA TRP A 235 7.14 4.91 7.89
C TRP A 235 6.07 3.86 8.13
N ALA A 236 6.48 2.59 8.08
CA ALA A 236 5.57 1.48 8.37
C ALA A 236 5.05 1.61 9.79
N THR A 237 3.72 1.59 9.93
CA THR A 237 3.08 1.51 11.23
C THR A 237 2.92 0.04 11.60
N THR A 238 3.26 -0.31 12.83
CA THR A 238 3.18 -1.71 13.30
C THR A 238 1.75 -2.25 13.22
N TRP A 239 1.63 -3.51 12.80
CA TRP A 239 0.40 -4.27 12.53
C TRP A 239 -0.18 -4.92 13.78
#